data_AF-X1VAP3-F1
#
_entry.id   AF-X1VAP3-F1
#
_cell.length_a   1.000
_cell.length_b   1.000
_cell.length_c   1.000
_cell.angle_alpha   90.00
_cell.angle_beta   90.00
_cell.angle_gamma   90.00
#
_symmetry.space_group_name_H-M   'P 1'
#
loop_
_entity.id
_entity.type
_entity.pdbx_description
1 polymer ?
#
loop_
_entity_poly.entity_id
_entity_poly.type
_entity_poly.pdbx_seq_one_letter_code
_entity_poly.pdbx_strand_id
1 'polypeptide(L)'
;MRIDWKGTIIPKVKELIGSYSYRPTLRQIFYRLVAALLISNTEPTYKSLSRATVVAREEATIDPLAFQDRVRTHTQGDYGFDSPGAFVDDMLDQLRDSPDDYTRPMWTTQQTMPIIWLEKDALFTPVTEIASRYRVKVYAARGYSSFTSVYEAAQDIRRLMIPVKVLQLTDFDPSGEDMVRDLEDRLTRYGAADIELEKIALTSDQVSTLGLPPMPAKKSDPRYNRFAQSFGDQ
;
A
#
# COMPACT_ATOMS: atom_id res chain seq x y z
N MET A 1 -4.62 -12.46 32.31
CA MET A 1 -3.64 -11.37 32.49
C MET A 1 -3.81 -10.38 31.35
N ARG A 2 -4.08 -9.09 31.65
CA ARG A 2 -4.28 -8.06 30.62
C ARG A 2 -2.91 -7.64 30.09
N ILE A 3 -2.69 -7.80 28.78
CA ILE A 3 -1.42 -7.41 28.14
C ILE A 3 -1.30 -5.89 28.20
N ASP A 4 -0.21 -5.39 28.80
CA ASP A 4 0.12 -3.96 28.79
C ASP A 4 0.84 -3.59 27.49
N TRP A 5 0.06 -3.16 26.51
CA TRP A 5 0.57 -2.80 25.20
C TRP A 5 1.47 -1.56 25.25
N LYS A 6 1.01 -0.49 25.91
CA LYS A 6 1.68 0.82 25.85
C LYS A 6 2.92 0.87 26.74
N GLY A 7 2.87 0.30 27.94
CA GLY A 7 3.97 0.36 28.90
C GLY A 7 5.01 -0.74 28.75
N THR A 8 4.63 -1.92 28.27
CA THR A 8 5.54 -3.09 28.25
C THR A 8 5.86 -3.54 26.82
N ILE A 9 4.84 -3.79 25.99
CA ILE A 9 5.05 -4.41 24.69
C ILE A 9 5.64 -3.44 23.66
N ILE A 10 5.13 -2.22 23.54
CA ILE A 10 5.62 -1.24 22.55
C ILE A 10 7.09 -0.84 22.79
N PRO A 11 7.56 -0.60 24.03
CA PRO A 11 8.97 -0.42 24.30
C PRO A 11 9.82 -1.63 23.88
N LYS A 12 9.35 -2.85 24.14
CA LYS A 12 10.06 -4.06 23.68
C LYS A 12 10.07 -4.20 22.17
N VAL A 13 8.99 -3.83 21.49
CA VAL A 13 8.93 -3.78 20.02
C VAL A 13 9.99 -2.82 19.48
N LYS A 14 10.12 -1.63 20.06
CA LYS A 14 11.13 -0.64 19.66
C LYS A 14 12.55 -1.17 19.83
N GLU A 15 12.84 -1.82 20.96
CA GLU A 15 14.13 -2.50 21.20
C GLU A 15 14.39 -3.58 20.15
N LEU A 16 13.41 -4.45 19.89
CA LEU A 16 13.54 -5.53 18.92
C LEU A 16 13.76 -5.00 17.51
N ILE A 17 13.06 -3.94 17.10
CA ILE A 17 13.29 -3.28 15.80
C ILE A 17 14.74 -2.80 15.69
N GLY A 18 15.26 -2.13 16.73
CA GLY A 18 16.65 -1.66 16.76
C GLY A 18 17.70 -2.77 16.76
N SER A 19 17.32 -4.02 17.06
CA SER A 19 18.23 -5.17 17.00
C SER A 19 18.47 -5.73 15.59
N TYR A 20 17.66 -5.32 14.60
CA TYR A 20 17.81 -5.74 13.22
C TYR A 20 18.61 -4.72 12.41
N SER A 21 19.45 -5.19 11.49
CA SER A 21 20.10 -4.36 10.46
C SER A 21 19.18 -4.01 9.28
N TYR A 22 17.96 -4.53 9.27
CA TYR A 22 16.95 -4.34 8.22
C TYR A 22 15.58 -4.10 8.86
N ARG A 23 14.59 -3.64 8.08
CA ARG A 23 13.19 -3.47 8.54
C ARG A 23 12.50 -4.83 8.70
N PRO A 24 12.21 -5.30 9.92
CA PRO A 24 11.55 -6.59 10.10
C PRO A 24 10.07 -6.52 9.69
N THR A 25 9.47 -7.67 9.40
CA THR A 25 8.02 -7.79 9.29
C THR A 25 7.37 -7.76 10.68
N LEU A 26 6.11 -7.33 10.78
CA LEU A 26 5.36 -7.40 12.04
C LEU A 26 5.29 -8.84 12.60
N ARG A 27 5.21 -9.83 11.70
CA ARG A 27 5.20 -11.26 12.07
C ARG A 27 6.52 -11.73 12.70
N GLN A 28 7.66 -11.24 12.22
CA GLN A 28 8.96 -11.53 12.85
C GLN A 28 9.02 -10.98 14.28
N ILE A 29 8.56 -9.74 14.49
CA ILE A 29 8.47 -9.15 15.83
C ILE A 29 7.50 -9.93 16.72
N PHE A 30 6.33 -10.32 16.20
CA PHE A 30 5.37 -11.15 16.92
C PHE A 30 6.00 -12.44 17.45
N TYR A 31 6.71 -13.20 16.61
CA TYR A 31 7.35 -14.44 17.06
C TYR A 31 8.47 -14.22 18.07
N ARG A 32 9.21 -13.10 17.99
CA ARG A 32 10.21 -12.75 19.02
C ARG A 32 9.57 -12.45 20.37
N LEU A 33 8.42 -11.78 20.39
CA LEU A 33 7.66 -11.53 21.62
C LEU A 33 7.04 -12.81 22.21
N VAL A 34 6.58 -13.72 21.35
CA VAL A 34 6.10 -15.06 21.75
C VAL A 34 7.24 -15.88 22.35
N ALA A 35 8.40 -15.92 21.70
CA ALA A 35 9.57 -16.65 22.20
C ALA A 35 10.08 -16.11 23.54
N ALA A 36 9.93 -14.80 23.77
CA ALA A 36 10.20 -14.15 25.06
C ALA A 36 9.09 -14.35 26.11
N LEU A 37 8.04 -15.13 25.81
CA LEU A 37 6.88 -15.39 26.66
C LEU A 37 6.10 -14.13 27.08
N LEU A 38 6.24 -13.04 26.33
CA LEU A 38 5.58 -11.76 26.62
C LEU A 38 4.14 -11.72 26.10
N ILE A 39 3.86 -12.45 25.03
CA ILE A 39 2.53 -12.54 24.41
C ILE A 39 2.23 -13.98 23.97
N SER A 40 0.94 -14.32 23.83
CA SER A 40 0.51 -15.64 23.37
C SER A 40 0.58 -15.77 21.85
N ASN A 41 0.91 -16.98 21.36
CA ASN A 41 0.90 -17.32 19.94
C ASN A 41 -0.52 -17.56 19.42
N THR A 42 -1.33 -16.50 19.34
CA THR A 42 -2.71 -16.58 18.88
C THR A 42 -3.05 -15.46 17.91
N GLU A 43 -4.00 -15.71 17.02
CA GLU A 43 -4.48 -14.71 16.05
C GLU A 43 -5.07 -13.44 16.71
N PRO A 44 -5.87 -13.51 17.79
CA PRO A 44 -6.36 -12.31 18.48
C PRO A 44 -5.24 -11.45 19.06
N THR A 45 -4.18 -12.07 19.56
CA THR A 45 -3.00 -11.37 20.08
C THR A 45 -2.22 -10.70 18.94
N TYR A 46 -2.06 -11.37 17.80
CA TYR A 46 -1.46 -10.78 16.61
C TYR A 46 -2.24 -9.54 16.11
N LYS A 47 -3.57 -9.64 16.01
CA LYS A 47 -4.44 -8.50 15.64
C LYS A 47 -4.34 -7.35 16.63
N SER A 48 -4.14 -7.65 17.92
CA SER A 48 -3.97 -6.62 18.96
C SER A 48 -2.60 -5.96 18.89
N LEU A 49 -1.53 -6.73 18.63
CA LEU A 49 -0.20 -6.19 18.34
C LEU A 49 -0.22 -5.27 17.13
N SER A 50 -0.83 -5.71 16.02
CA SER A 50 -0.97 -4.89 14.80
C SER A 50 -1.60 -3.53 15.10
N ARG A 51 -2.74 -3.52 15.81
CA ARG A 51 -3.42 -2.27 16.21
C ARG A 51 -2.55 -1.39 17.10
N ALA A 52 -1.92 -1.98 18.12
CA ALA A 52 -1.04 -1.24 19.02
C ALA A 52 0.15 -0.61 18.29
N THR A 53 0.76 -1.34 17.35
CA THR A 53 1.88 -0.82 16.54
C THR A 53 1.47 0.26 15.56
N VAL A 54 0.22 0.25 15.05
CA VAL A 54 -0.30 1.36 14.23
C VAL A 54 -0.40 2.63 15.07
N VAL A 55 -1.03 2.56 16.24
CA VAL A 55 -1.13 3.71 17.15
C VAL A 55 0.26 4.24 17.53
N ALA A 56 1.20 3.36 17.87
CA ALA A 56 2.56 3.78 18.22
C ALA A 56 3.33 4.43 17.05
N ARG A 57 3.03 4.07 15.79
CA ARG A 57 3.57 4.70 14.58
C ARG A 57 2.92 6.05 14.31
N GLU A 58 1.60 6.16 14.51
CA GLU A 58 0.86 7.43 14.43
C GLU A 58 1.33 8.43 15.50
N GLU A 59 1.62 7.96 16.71
CA GLU A 59 2.20 8.75 17.81
C GLU A 59 3.72 9.00 17.65
N ALA A 60 4.35 8.55 16.56
CA ALA A 60 5.80 8.61 16.32
C ALA A 60 6.69 8.02 17.44
N THR A 61 6.13 7.15 18.29
CA THR A 61 6.88 6.43 19.33
C THR A 61 7.80 5.35 18.71
N ILE A 62 7.31 4.74 17.64
CA ILE A 62 8.05 3.87 16.72
C ILE A 62 8.10 4.59 15.36
N ASP A 63 9.20 4.42 14.61
CA ASP A 63 9.32 4.95 13.25
C ASP A 63 8.10 4.54 12.39
N PRO A 64 7.39 5.50 11.76
CA PRO A 64 6.31 5.23 10.83
C PRO A 64 6.65 4.26 9.71
N LEU A 65 7.92 4.01 9.39
CA LEU A 65 8.38 3.04 8.38
C LEU A 65 9.18 1.87 8.99
N ALA A 66 9.01 1.59 10.28
CA ALA A 66 9.77 0.56 11.00
C ALA A 66 9.59 -0.88 10.48
N PHE A 67 8.50 -1.16 9.77
CA PHE A 67 8.15 -2.50 9.31
C PHE A 67 8.20 -2.62 7.79
N GLN A 68 8.60 -3.79 7.31
CA GLN A 68 8.48 -4.15 5.89
C GLN A 68 7.27 -5.08 5.67
N ASP A 69 6.45 -4.76 4.68
CA ASP A 69 5.35 -5.61 4.21
C ASP A 69 5.83 -6.47 3.03
N ARG A 70 6.48 -7.61 3.31
CA ARG A 70 6.93 -8.54 2.25
C ARG A 70 5.79 -9.47 1.84
N VAL A 71 5.43 -9.45 0.56
CA VAL A 71 4.46 -10.40 -0.02
C VAL A 71 5.12 -11.56 -0.77
N ARG A 72 6.28 -11.33 -1.39
CA ARG A 72 7.27 -12.32 -1.88
C ARG A 72 8.18 -11.53 -2.81
N THR A 73 9.45 -11.42 -2.47
CA THR A 73 10.48 -10.98 -3.41
C THR A 73 11.34 -12.20 -3.73
N HIS A 74 11.38 -12.59 -4.99
CA HIS A 74 12.43 -13.48 -5.47
C HIS A 74 13.75 -12.78 -5.13
N THR A 75 14.57 -13.41 -4.29
CA THR A 75 15.95 -12.98 -4.11
C THR A 75 16.68 -13.25 -5.42
N GLN A 76 17.44 -12.27 -5.92
CA GLN A 76 18.40 -12.55 -6.98
C GLN A 76 19.32 -13.70 -6.52
N GLY A 77 19.66 -14.59 -7.47
CA GLY A 77 20.50 -15.76 -7.23
C GLY A 77 21.97 -15.37 -7.09
N ASP A 78 22.85 -16.14 -7.69
CA ASP A 78 24.25 -15.74 -7.85
C ASP A 78 24.34 -14.64 -8.92
N TYR A 79 24.89 -13.48 -8.56
CA TYR A 79 25.02 -12.32 -9.46
C TYR A 79 26.38 -11.67 -9.26
N GLY A 80 27.01 -11.25 -10.35
CA GLY A 80 28.32 -10.63 -10.34
C GLY A 80 28.91 -10.56 -11.74
N PHE A 81 30.07 -9.92 -11.85
CA PHE A 81 30.86 -9.88 -13.07
C PHE A 81 32.10 -10.74 -12.86
N ASP A 82 32.49 -11.51 -13.88
CA ASP A 82 33.65 -12.41 -13.82
C ASP A 82 34.98 -11.66 -13.59
N SER A 83 35.02 -10.35 -13.87
CA SER A 83 36.16 -9.49 -13.60
C SER A 83 35.76 -8.01 -13.51
N PRO A 84 36.60 -7.14 -12.92
CA PRO A 84 36.40 -5.70 -12.97
C PRO A 84 36.33 -5.14 -14.40
N GLY A 85 37.06 -5.74 -15.36
CA GLY A 85 37.02 -5.33 -16.77
C GLY A 85 35.65 -5.56 -17.40
N ALA A 86 35.05 -6.73 -17.16
CA ALA A 86 33.71 -7.05 -17.63
C ALA A 86 32.64 -6.10 -17.08
N PHE A 87 32.79 -5.65 -15.83
CA PHE A 87 31.92 -4.62 -15.26
C PHE A 87 32.10 -3.25 -15.96
N VAL A 88 33.35 -2.84 -16.20
CA VAL A 88 33.62 -1.56 -16.88
C VAL A 88 33.07 -1.58 -18.31
N ASP A 89 33.24 -2.69 -19.03
CA ASP A 89 32.72 -2.83 -20.39
C ASP A 89 31.18 -2.76 -20.42
N ASP A 90 30.50 -3.47 -19.50
CA ASP A 90 29.04 -3.42 -19.35
C ASP A 90 28.54 -1.98 -19.06
N MET A 91 29.22 -1.25 -18.18
CA MET A 91 28.89 0.16 -17.90
C MET A 91 29.12 1.08 -19.10
N LEU A 92 30.17 0.84 -19.90
CA LEU A 92 30.44 1.61 -21.11
C LEU A 92 29.38 1.37 -22.19
N ASP A 93 28.92 0.13 -22.33
CA ASP A 93 27.85 -0.20 -23.26
C ASP A 93 26.51 0.41 -22.83
N GLN A 94 26.15 0.31 -21.54
CA GLN A 94 24.97 1.03 -21.01
C GLN A 94 25.05 2.54 -21.25
N LEU A 95 26.23 3.15 -21.10
CA LEU A 95 26.40 4.58 -21.36
C LEU A 95 26.24 4.92 -22.85
N ARG A 96 26.73 4.07 -23.76
CA ARG A 96 26.57 4.24 -25.21
C ARG A 96 25.11 4.17 -25.64
N ASP A 97 24.33 3.29 -25.01
CA ASP A 97 22.91 3.09 -25.31
C ASP A 97 21.99 4.08 -24.56
N SER A 98 22.49 4.73 -23.50
CA SER A 98 21.73 5.66 -22.68
C SER A 98 21.00 6.82 -23.40
N PRO A 99 21.46 7.34 -24.56
CA PRO A 99 20.71 8.37 -25.27
C PRO A 99 19.32 7.91 -25.72
N ASP A 100 19.14 6.63 -26.06
CA ASP A 100 17.86 6.08 -26.51
C ASP A 100 16.89 5.87 -25.33
N ASP A 101 17.43 5.67 -24.13
CA ASP A 101 16.67 5.55 -22.87
C ASP A 101 16.41 6.90 -22.19
N TYR A 102 17.04 7.97 -22.65
CA TYR A 102 16.89 9.30 -22.05
C TYR A 102 15.46 9.80 -22.22
N THR A 103 14.81 10.10 -21.10
CA THR A 103 13.48 10.66 -21.11
C THR A 103 13.31 11.77 -20.08
N ARG A 104 12.50 12.77 -20.41
CA ARG A 104 12.16 13.86 -19.49
C ARG A 104 10.93 13.50 -18.65
N PRO A 105 10.76 14.09 -17.45
CA PRO A 105 9.52 13.97 -16.72
C PRO A 105 8.33 14.42 -17.59
N MET A 106 7.31 13.57 -17.75
CA MET A 106 6.17 13.81 -18.65
C MET A 106 5.19 14.85 -18.08
N TRP A 107 5.17 15.02 -16.76
CA TRP A 107 4.13 15.75 -16.04
C TRP A 107 4.55 17.16 -15.56
N THR A 108 5.73 17.66 -15.95
CA THR A 108 6.27 18.95 -15.43
C THR A 108 5.42 20.18 -15.73
N THR A 109 4.57 20.14 -16.76
CA THR A 109 3.70 21.27 -17.14
C THR A 109 2.24 21.05 -16.75
N GLN A 110 1.92 19.92 -16.11
CA GLN A 110 0.55 19.55 -15.77
C GLN A 110 0.16 20.15 -14.42
N GLN A 111 -1.07 20.61 -14.32
CA GLN A 111 -1.58 21.23 -13.09
C GLN A 111 -2.00 20.19 -12.04
N THR A 112 -2.26 18.96 -12.47
CA THR A 112 -2.71 17.86 -11.61
C THR A 112 -1.99 16.58 -11.99
N MET A 113 -1.48 15.85 -11.00
CA MET A 113 -0.89 14.52 -11.19
C MET A 113 -1.94 13.43 -10.98
N PRO A 114 -2.24 12.60 -11.98
CA PRO A 114 -3.03 11.40 -11.75
C PRO A 114 -2.17 10.31 -11.10
N ILE A 115 -2.75 9.59 -10.15
CA ILE A 115 -2.22 8.31 -9.66
C ILE A 115 -3.35 7.29 -9.66
N ILE A 116 -3.01 6.01 -9.76
CA ILE A 116 -3.99 4.91 -9.76
C ILE A 116 -3.89 4.16 -8.43
N TRP A 117 -5.04 3.89 -7.80
CA TRP A 117 -5.15 3.05 -6.62
C TRP A 117 -5.97 1.80 -6.93
N LEU A 118 -5.35 0.63 -6.92
CA LEU A 118 -5.97 -0.61 -7.39
C LEU A 118 -6.14 -1.61 -6.25
N GLU A 119 -7.36 -2.03 -5.93
CA GLU A 119 -7.64 -3.05 -4.91
C GLU A 119 -7.26 -4.48 -5.34
N LYS A 120 -7.40 -4.80 -6.62
CA LYS A 120 -7.26 -6.18 -7.09
C LYS A 120 -5.84 -6.46 -7.57
N ASP A 121 -5.08 -7.15 -6.74
CA ASP A 121 -3.70 -7.57 -7.05
C ASP A 121 -3.56 -8.33 -8.38
N ALA A 122 -4.54 -9.16 -8.73
CA ALA A 122 -4.56 -9.88 -10.00
C ALA A 122 -4.61 -8.95 -11.23
N LEU A 123 -5.13 -7.74 -11.07
CA LEU A 123 -5.19 -6.73 -12.12
C LEU A 123 -3.98 -5.79 -12.11
N PHE A 124 -3.03 -5.96 -11.19
CA PHE A 124 -1.90 -5.04 -11.05
C PHE A 124 -1.05 -5.00 -12.31
N THR A 125 -0.67 -6.16 -12.87
CA THR A 125 0.13 -6.26 -14.08
C THR A 125 -0.53 -5.59 -15.30
N PRO A 126 -1.76 -5.95 -15.71
CA PRO A 126 -2.38 -5.32 -16.88
C PRO A 126 -2.62 -3.82 -16.70
N VAL A 127 -3.01 -3.37 -15.49
CA VAL A 127 -3.22 -1.94 -15.22
C VAL A 127 -1.88 -1.18 -15.26
N THR A 128 -0.82 -1.74 -14.68
CA THR A 128 0.51 -1.12 -14.69
C THR A 128 1.09 -1.04 -16.10
N GLU A 129 0.86 -2.05 -16.94
CA GLU A 129 1.29 -2.02 -18.34
C GLU A 129 0.67 -0.83 -19.10
N ILE A 130 -0.63 -0.58 -18.91
CA ILE A 130 -1.32 0.56 -19.51
C ILE A 130 -0.83 1.88 -18.91
N ALA A 131 -0.78 1.97 -17.57
CA ALA A 131 -0.38 3.18 -16.84
C ALA A 131 1.07 3.60 -17.14
N SER A 132 1.96 2.64 -17.39
CA SER A 132 3.37 2.88 -17.70
C SER A 132 3.55 3.73 -18.96
N ARG A 133 2.68 3.57 -19.96
CA ARG A 133 2.68 4.36 -21.21
C ARG A 133 2.46 5.85 -20.94
N TYR A 134 1.77 6.18 -19.85
CA TYR A 134 1.49 7.54 -19.39
C TYR A 134 2.35 7.97 -18.20
N ARG A 135 3.29 7.13 -17.75
CA ARG A 135 4.11 7.32 -16.54
C ARG A 135 3.29 7.62 -15.29
N VAL A 136 2.11 7.02 -15.21
CA VAL A 136 1.20 7.14 -14.06
C VAL A 136 1.53 6.06 -13.05
N LYS A 137 1.74 6.47 -11.79
CA LYS A 137 2.07 5.54 -10.72
C LYS A 137 0.83 4.74 -10.30
N VAL A 138 1.00 3.42 -10.18
CA VAL A 138 -0.04 2.49 -9.70
C VAL A 138 0.32 2.02 -8.30
N TYR A 139 -0.57 2.25 -7.34
CA TYR A 139 -0.49 1.69 -5.99
C TYR A 139 -1.38 0.44 -5.94
N ALA A 140 -0.78 -0.71 -5.62
CA ALA A 140 -1.52 -1.93 -5.34
C ALA A 140 -1.99 -1.94 -3.88
N ALA A 141 -3.27 -2.22 -3.70
CA ALA A 141 -3.85 -2.64 -2.44
C ALA A 141 -4.28 -4.11 -2.57
N ARG A 142 -4.40 -4.81 -1.45
CA ARG A 142 -5.07 -6.12 -1.35
C ARG A 142 -6.17 -5.95 -0.32
N GLY A 143 -7.37 -5.55 -0.75
CA GLY A 143 -8.38 -5.00 0.15
C GLY A 143 -7.93 -3.67 0.75
N TYR A 144 -8.11 -3.47 2.06
CA TYR A 144 -7.63 -2.26 2.73
C TYR A 144 -6.10 -2.17 2.69
N SER A 145 -5.60 -1.01 2.29
CA SER A 145 -4.16 -0.78 2.18
C SER A 145 -3.50 -0.76 3.55
N SER A 146 -2.28 -1.31 3.65
CA SER A 146 -1.54 -1.31 4.93
C SER A 146 -1.22 0.12 5.40
N PHE A 147 -0.94 0.29 6.70
CA PHE A 147 -0.46 1.57 7.21
C PHE A 147 0.76 2.07 6.44
N THR A 148 1.74 1.18 6.22
CA THR A 148 3.01 1.51 5.56
C THR A 148 2.75 2.03 4.14
N SER A 149 1.93 1.31 3.37
CA SER A 149 1.63 1.65 1.98
C SER A 149 0.95 3.02 1.84
N VAL A 150 -0.05 3.31 2.68
CA VAL A 150 -0.75 4.61 2.63
C VAL A 150 0.13 5.74 3.16
N TYR A 151 0.94 5.49 4.19
CA TYR A 151 1.85 6.48 4.72
C TYR A 151 2.93 6.87 3.69
N GLU A 152 3.56 5.89 3.05
CA GLU A 152 4.54 6.12 1.97
C GLU A 152 3.90 6.89 0.81
N ALA A 153 2.71 6.46 0.36
CA ALA A 153 1.98 7.16 -0.69
C ALA A 153 1.65 8.61 -0.33
N ALA A 154 1.23 8.87 0.92
CA ALA A 154 0.96 10.22 1.40
C ALA A 154 2.22 11.10 1.40
N GLN A 155 3.38 10.55 1.80
CA GLN A 155 4.65 11.27 1.73
C GLN A 155 5.07 11.55 0.28
N ASP A 156 4.87 10.59 -0.63
CA ASP A 156 5.16 10.76 -2.06
C ASP A 156 4.29 11.85 -2.67
N ILE A 157 2.97 11.82 -2.40
CA ILE A 157 2.01 12.84 -2.85
C ILE A 157 2.41 14.22 -2.33
N ARG A 158 2.72 14.32 -1.03
CA ARG A 158 3.15 15.57 -0.41
C ARG A 158 4.38 16.18 -1.09
N ARG A 159 5.31 15.36 -1.58
CA ARG A 159 6.53 15.83 -2.27
C ARG A 159 6.26 16.39 -3.67
N LEU A 160 5.14 16.04 -4.29
CA LEU A 160 4.80 16.52 -5.64
C LEU A 160 4.47 18.01 -5.66
N MET A 161 3.96 18.57 -4.55
CA MET A 161 3.61 19.99 -4.41
C MET A 161 2.64 20.52 -5.49
N ILE A 162 1.91 19.62 -6.13
CA ILE A 162 0.84 19.91 -7.09
C ILE A 162 -0.39 19.06 -6.73
N PRO A 163 -1.61 19.50 -7.08
CA PRO A 163 -2.83 18.71 -6.90
C PRO A 163 -2.68 17.28 -7.44
N VAL A 164 -3.25 16.31 -6.72
CA VAL A 164 -3.21 14.90 -7.10
C VAL A 164 -4.63 14.34 -7.27
N LYS A 165 -4.90 13.79 -8.45
CA LYS A 165 -6.14 13.05 -8.71
C LYS A 165 -5.89 11.57 -8.49
N VAL A 166 -6.54 10.98 -7.50
CA VAL A 166 -6.43 9.56 -7.16
C VAL A 166 -7.56 8.80 -7.86
N LEU A 167 -7.21 8.01 -8.87
CA LEU A 167 -8.12 7.19 -9.65
C LEU A 167 -8.22 5.80 -9.03
N GLN A 168 -9.32 5.52 -8.31
CA GLN A 168 -9.49 4.26 -7.61
C GLN A 168 -10.23 3.22 -8.45
N LEU A 169 -9.68 2.01 -8.46
CA LEU A 169 -10.27 0.81 -9.04
C LEU A 169 -10.51 -0.22 -7.92
N THR A 170 -11.79 -0.46 -7.62
CA THR A 170 -12.26 -1.32 -6.53
C THR A 170 -13.57 -2.01 -6.94
N ASP A 171 -13.85 -3.17 -6.36
CA ASP A 171 -15.09 -3.91 -6.69
C ASP A 171 -16.34 -3.05 -6.34
N PHE A 172 -17.45 -3.29 -7.04
CA PHE A 172 -18.73 -2.67 -6.70
C PHE A 172 -19.41 -3.48 -5.59
N ASP A 173 -18.91 -3.33 -4.36
CA ASP A 173 -19.47 -3.99 -3.16
C ASP A 173 -19.41 -3.04 -1.93
N PRO A 174 -20.04 -3.39 -0.79
CA PRO A 174 -20.07 -2.53 0.38
C PRO A 174 -18.68 -2.12 0.92
N SER A 175 -17.67 -2.97 0.75
CA SER A 175 -16.30 -2.66 1.16
C SER A 175 -15.63 -1.73 0.14
N GLY A 176 -15.79 -1.99 -1.16
CA GLY A 176 -15.18 -1.18 -2.20
C GLY A 176 -15.69 0.27 -2.25
N GLU A 177 -16.97 0.50 -1.94
CA GLU A 177 -17.50 1.86 -1.78
C GLU A 177 -16.93 2.59 -0.55
N ASP A 178 -16.75 1.89 0.58
CA ASP A 178 -16.17 2.48 1.81
C ASP A 178 -14.65 2.70 1.68
N MET A 179 -13.97 1.95 0.80
CA MET A 179 -12.53 2.08 0.56
C MET A 179 -12.12 3.43 -0.05
N VAL A 180 -13.03 4.11 -0.76
CA VAL A 180 -12.85 5.47 -1.25
C VAL A 180 -12.63 6.42 -0.08
N ARG A 181 -13.58 6.41 0.85
CA ARG A 181 -13.56 7.24 2.05
C ARG A 181 -12.39 6.89 2.98
N ASP A 182 -12.15 5.60 3.24
CA ASP A 182 -11.03 5.15 4.11
C ASP A 182 -9.68 5.62 3.56
N LEU A 183 -9.48 5.52 2.24
CA LEU A 183 -8.24 5.90 1.61
C LEU A 183 -8.02 7.42 1.68
N GLU A 184 -9.05 8.21 1.37
CA GLU A 184 -8.99 9.67 1.46
C GLU A 184 -8.72 10.14 2.90
N ASP A 185 -9.44 9.60 3.88
CA ASP A 185 -9.27 9.90 5.32
C ASP A 185 -7.82 9.63 5.76
N ARG A 186 -7.23 8.52 5.31
CA ARG A 186 -5.88 8.10 5.72
C ARG A 186 -4.78 8.84 4.98
N LEU A 187 -4.92 9.08 3.68
CA LEU A 187 -3.96 9.89 2.92
C LEU A 187 -3.86 11.29 3.51
N THR A 188 -5.02 11.92 3.77
CA THR A 188 -5.11 13.25 4.39
C THR A 188 -4.49 13.24 5.78
N ARG A 189 -4.85 12.25 6.62
CA ARG A 189 -4.28 12.10 7.98
C ARG A 189 -2.75 11.98 7.96
N TYR A 190 -2.18 11.32 6.95
CA TYR A 190 -0.74 11.13 6.82
C TYR A 190 -0.04 12.24 6.04
N GLY A 191 -0.73 13.34 5.75
CA GLY A 191 -0.13 14.58 5.25
C GLY A 191 -0.12 14.73 3.73
N ALA A 192 -0.88 13.90 3.01
CA ALA A 192 -1.24 14.25 1.64
C ALA A 192 -2.14 15.50 1.66
N ALA A 193 -1.88 16.44 0.76
CA ALA A 193 -2.66 17.66 0.58
C ALA A 193 -3.10 17.79 -0.88
N ASP A 194 -4.16 18.54 -1.12
CA ASP A 194 -4.71 18.81 -2.46
C ASP A 194 -4.97 17.52 -3.25
N ILE A 195 -5.57 16.53 -2.59
CA ILE A 195 -5.98 15.27 -3.20
C ILE A 195 -7.46 15.32 -3.55
N GLU A 196 -7.81 14.75 -4.71
CA GLU A 196 -9.18 14.48 -5.10
C GLU A 196 -9.28 13.01 -5.48
N LEU A 197 -10.14 12.27 -4.79
CA LEU A 197 -10.28 10.83 -4.99
C LEU A 197 -11.54 10.52 -5.81
N GLU A 198 -11.38 9.79 -6.91
CA GLU A 198 -12.46 9.41 -7.80
C GLU A 198 -12.42 7.90 -8.04
N LYS A 199 -13.53 7.22 -7.71
CA LYS A 199 -13.73 5.83 -8.10
C LYS A 199 -14.12 5.78 -9.58
N ILE A 200 -13.23 5.25 -10.41
CA ILE A 200 -13.43 5.16 -11.86
C ILE A 200 -13.88 3.77 -12.32
N ALA A 201 -13.72 2.75 -11.48
CA ALA A 201 -14.24 1.42 -11.70
C ALA A 201 -14.29 0.63 -10.38
N LEU A 202 -15.16 -0.36 -10.20
CA LEU A 202 -16.38 -0.62 -10.98
C LEU A 202 -17.53 0.21 -10.40
N THR A 203 -18.20 1.03 -11.21
CA THR A 203 -19.34 1.87 -10.77
C THR A 203 -20.69 1.22 -11.10
N SER A 204 -21.77 1.63 -10.40
CA SER A 204 -23.14 1.17 -10.68
C SER A 204 -23.56 1.40 -12.14
N ASP A 205 -23.15 2.53 -12.70
CA ASP A 205 -23.47 2.92 -14.08
C ASP A 205 -22.75 2.01 -15.08
N GLN A 206 -21.52 1.60 -14.78
CA GLN A 206 -20.79 0.63 -15.60
C GLN A 206 -21.43 -0.75 -15.52
N VAL A 207 -21.86 -1.19 -14.33
CA VAL A 207 -22.56 -2.49 -14.15
C VAL A 207 -23.82 -2.54 -14.99
N SER A 208 -24.66 -1.50 -14.91
CA SER A 208 -25.92 -1.43 -15.64
C SER A 208 -25.72 -1.30 -17.16
N THR A 209 -24.80 -0.43 -17.60
CA THR A 209 -24.58 -0.15 -19.03
C THR A 209 -23.91 -1.33 -19.75
N LEU A 210 -22.98 -2.03 -19.08
CA LEU A 210 -22.27 -3.17 -19.66
C LEU A 210 -23.02 -4.50 -19.48
N GLY A 211 -24.17 -4.50 -18.81
CA GLY A 211 -24.96 -5.70 -18.55
C GLY A 211 -24.20 -6.76 -17.77
N LEU A 212 -23.35 -6.33 -16.81
CA LEU A 212 -22.55 -7.26 -16.01
C LEU A 212 -23.47 -8.07 -15.09
N PRO A 213 -23.17 -9.37 -14.87
CA PRO A 213 -24.00 -10.20 -14.00
C PRO A 213 -23.93 -9.67 -12.56
N PRO A 214 -25.08 -9.42 -11.90
CA PRO A 214 -25.09 -8.96 -10.52
C PRO A 214 -24.56 -10.06 -9.61
N MET A 215 -23.73 -9.68 -8.64
CA MET A 215 -23.25 -10.59 -7.61
C MET A 215 -23.87 -10.17 -6.28
N PRO A 216 -24.50 -11.08 -5.51
CA PRO A 216 -25.17 -10.71 -4.28
C PRO A 216 -24.21 -9.97 -3.33
N ALA A 217 -24.59 -8.77 -2.90
CA ALA A 217 -23.80 -8.01 -1.96
C ALA A 217 -23.58 -8.82 -0.67
N LYS A 218 -22.36 -8.78 -0.12
CA LYS A 218 -21.98 -9.56 1.06
C LYS A 218 -22.75 -9.08 2.28
N LYS A 219 -23.87 -9.74 2.61
CA LYS A 219 -24.76 -9.41 3.74
C LYS A 219 -24.08 -9.49 5.11
N SER A 220 -22.97 -10.23 5.22
CA SER A 220 -22.15 -10.30 6.42
C SER A 220 -21.23 -9.09 6.60
N ASP A 221 -21.11 -8.21 5.60
CA ASP A 221 -20.34 -6.98 5.71
C ASP A 221 -21.08 -5.99 6.63
N PRO A 222 -20.45 -5.46 7.69
CA PRO A 222 -21.06 -4.46 8.58
C PRO A 222 -21.57 -3.21 7.85
N ARG A 223 -21.07 -2.95 6.63
CA ARG A 223 -21.41 -1.79 5.79
C ARG A 223 -22.57 -2.05 4.84
N TYR A 224 -23.05 -3.29 4.76
CA TYR A 224 -24.11 -3.70 3.86
C TYR A 224 -25.34 -2.80 3.94
N ASN A 225 -25.78 -2.42 5.15
CA ASN A 225 -26.98 -1.60 5.32
C ASN A 225 -26.85 -0.22 4.65
N ARG A 226 -25.65 0.39 4.68
CA ARG A 226 -25.40 1.68 4.01
C ARG A 226 -25.39 1.50 2.50
N PHE A 227 -24.71 0.46 2.02
CA PHE A 227 -24.67 0.12 0.59
C PHE A 227 -26.06 -0.15 0.04
N ALA A 228 -26.86 -0.95 0.74
CA ALA A 228 -28.21 -1.31 0.33
C ALA A 228 -29.19 -0.14 0.26
N GLN A 229 -28.97 0.90 1.08
CA GLN A 229 -29.75 2.14 0.99
C GLN A 229 -29.41 2.96 -0.26
N SER A 230 -28.14 2.93 -0.71
CA SER A 230 -27.68 3.70 -1.86
C SER A 230 -27.89 2.99 -3.19
N PHE A 231 -27.76 1.66 -3.22
CA PHE A 231 -27.68 0.88 -4.47
C PHE A 231 -28.60 -0.35 -4.52
N GLY A 232 -29.24 -0.74 -3.40
CA GLY A 232 -30.05 -1.96 -3.31
C GLY A 232 -29.27 -3.19 -2.82
N ASP A 233 -29.92 -4.35 -2.81
CA ASP A 233 -29.33 -5.61 -2.30
C ASP A 233 -28.53 -6.42 -3.33
N GLN A 234 -28.31 -5.86 -4.52
CA GLN A 234 -27.62 -6.47 -5.67
C GLN A 234 -26.72 -5.47 -6.38
#